data_AF-A0A2E6ACP9-F1
#
_entry.id   AF-A0A2E6ACP9-F1
#
_cell.length_a   1.000
_cell.length_b   1.000
_cell.length_c   1.000
_cell.angle_alpha   90.00
_cell.angle_beta   90.00
_cell.angle_gamma   90.00
#
_symmetry.space_group_name_H-M   'P 1'
#
loop_
_entity.id
_entity.type
_entity.pdbx_description
1 polymer ?
#
loop_
_entity_poly.entity_id
_entity_poly.type
_entity_poly.pdbx_seq_one_letter_code
_entity_poly.pdbx_strand_id
1 'polypeptide(L)'
;MNIKFDNSDTCQKAYNALKWEIQNNRIYQERNIQISLSDAEKLAVKNINTLGYHIIPNFCSAQKCEAIIEEINKLHQDYRNKLYVDNTASDHRLFGVNRISALIDEFSFQKNTFINNITRATYQTDTISSLVMTAHLITKPENLGSGGGWHRDRAESREIKVMLYLNDVSEKNGPYQYYKGTHLPKSILSGVIDLGFNQNQYRYTQKEVERIDQRLLRTIDGKAGTLVLSDARGIHRGMPIKEGQRYALTVYSLDLYKLPDHVEDLSV
;
A
#
# COMPACT_ATOMS: atom_id res chain seq x y z
N MET A 1 -8.64 35.33 -3.84
CA MET A 1 -7.74 34.79 -2.79
C MET A 1 -6.35 34.73 -3.41
N ASN A 2 -5.52 35.75 -3.17
CA ASN A 2 -4.17 35.82 -3.74
C ASN A 2 -3.26 34.91 -2.93
N ILE A 3 -2.97 33.72 -3.47
CA ILE A 3 -1.88 32.88 -2.96
C ILE A 3 -0.59 33.61 -3.32
N LYS A 4 0.04 34.25 -2.33
CA LYS A 4 1.42 34.72 -2.47
C LYS A 4 2.30 33.48 -2.58
N PHE A 5 2.75 33.18 -3.80
CA PHE A 5 3.85 32.26 -4.00
C PHE A 5 5.10 32.95 -3.45
N ASP A 6 5.60 32.49 -2.30
CA ASP A 6 7.01 32.73 -1.97
C ASP A 6 7.82 31.85 -2.91
N ASN A 7 8.21 32.43 -4.05
CA ASN A 7 8.88 31.71 -5.13
C ASN A 7 10.17 31.01 -4.66
N SER A 8 10.77 31.41 -3.53
CA SER A 8 11.96 30.73 -3.01
C SER A 8 11.66 29.38 -2.35
N ASP A 9 10.60 29.28 -1.54
CA ASP A 9 10.23 28.05 -0.81
C ASP A 9 9.70 26.98 -1.77
N THR A 10 8.78 27.33 -2.67
CA THR A 10 8.27 26.36 -3.67
C THR A 10 9.39 25.86 -4.58
N CYS A 11 10.30 26.73 -5.01
CA CYS A 11 11.46 26.31 -5.80
C CYS A 11 12.38 25.36 -5.02
N GLN A 12 12.61 25.62 -3.73
CA GLN A 12 13.44 24.76 -2.89
C GLN A 12 12.80 23.37 -2.69
N LYS A 13 11.48 23.32 -2.45
CA LYS A 13 10.73 22.07 -2.34
C LYS A 13 10.75 21.28 -3.64
N ALA A 14 10.56 21.94 -4.78
CA ALA A 14 10.63 21.34 -6.11
C ALA A 14 12.04 20.82 -6.43
N TYR A 15 13.09 21.59 -6.09
CA TYR A 15 14.48 21.17 -6.23
C TYR A 15 14.77 19.91 -5.41
N ASN A 16 14.32 19.88 -4.15
CA ASN A 16 14.49 18.73 -3.28
C ASN A 16 13.77 17.49 -3.84
N ALA A 17 12.53 17.64 -4.30
CA ALA A 17 11.79 16.56 -4.97
C ALA A 17 12.57 16.02 -6.17
N LEU A 18 13.04 16.89 -7.06
CA LEU A 18 13.81 16.50 -8.24
C LEU A 18 15.11 15.79 -7.88
N LYS A 19 15.82 16.24 -6.84
CA LYS A 19 17.05 15.61 -6.37
C LYS A 19 16.82 14.15 -5.96
N TRP A 20 15.73 13.86 -5.24
CA TRP A 20 15.35 12.49 -4.89
C TRP A 20 15.07 11.64 -6.13
N GLU A 21 14.38 12.18 -7.13
CA GLU A 21 14.08 11.43 -8.37
C GLU A 21 15.32 11.10 -9.17
N ILE A 22 16.28 12.02 -9.25
CA ILE A 22 17.58 11.77 -9.90
C ILE A 22 18.32 10.64 -9.18
N GLN A 23 18.35 10.67 -7.84
CA GLN A 23 18.99 9.63 -7.04
C GLN A 23 18.32 8.27 -7.24
N ASN A 24 16.98 8.22 -7.21
CA ASN A 24 16.22 7.00 -7.44
C ASN A 24 16.48 6.42 -8.83
N ASN A 25 16.41 7.25 -9.88
CA ASN A 25 16.65 6.82 -11.25
C ASN A 25 18.06 6.24 -11.41
N ARG A 26 19.07 6.85 -10.76
CA ARG A 26 20.43 6.33 -10.76
C ARG A 26 20.50 4.93 -10.15
N ILE A 27 19.91 4.74 -8.96
CA ILE A 27 19.86 3.45 -8.27
C ILE A 27 19.18 2.38 -9.13
N TYR A 28 18.03 2.70 -9.74
CA TYR A 28 17.30 1.74 -10.56
C TYR A 28 18.04 1.38 -11.86
N GLN A 29 18.74 2.33 -12.48
CA GLN A 29 19.55 2.08 -13.68
C GLN A 29 20.80 1.26 -13.37
N GLU A 30 21.48 1.51 -12.25
CA GLU A 30 22.67 0.76 -11.83
C GLU A 30 22.38 -0.72 -11.60
N ARG A 31 21.18 -1.07 -11.12
CA ARG A 31 20.80 -2.47 -10.83
C ARG A 31 20.56 -3.30 -12.09
N ASN A 32 19.92 -2.73 -13.12
CA ASN A 32 19.66 -3.34 -14.44
C ASN A 32 19.33 -4.85 -14.41
N ILE A 33 18.37 -5.26 -13.57
CA ILE A 33 18.10 -6.67 -13.31
C ILE A 33 17.14 -7.23 -14.35
N GLN A 34 17.56 -8.31 -15.00
CA GLN A 34 16.75 -9.01 -16.00
C GLN A 34 15.96 -10.14 -15.33
N ILE A 35 14.65 -9.96 -15.20
CA ILE A 35 13.73 -10.97 -14.67
C ILE A 35 12.84 -11.44 -15.81
N SER A 36 12.82 -12.75 -16.06
CA SER A 36 11.89 -13.33 -17.01
C SER A 36 10.49 -13.29 -16.43
N LEU A 37 9.58 -12.59 -17.12
CA LEU A 37 8.20 -12.40 -16.70
C LEU A 37 7.25 -13.06 -17.71
N SER A 38 6.22 -13.73 -17.20
CA SER A 38 5.02 -14.09 -17.96
C SER A 38 4.25 -12.83 -18.40
N ASP A 39 3.32 -12.98 -19.33
CA ASP A 39 2.56 -11.83 -19.85
C ASP A 39 1.66 -11.19 -18.80
N ALA A 40 1.11 -12.00 -17.88
CA ALA A 40 0.35 -11.49 -16.74
C ALA A 40 1.23 -10.66 -15.79
N GLU A 41 2.44 -11.13 -15.50
CA GLU A 41 3.39 -10.38 -14.64
C GLU A 41 3.87 -9.10 -15.33
N LYS A 42 4.15 -9.14 -16.65
CA LYS A 42 4.49 -7.93 -17.44
C LYS A 42 3.36 -6.91 -17.40
N LEU A 43 2.11 -7.36 -17.55
CA LEU A 43 0.95 -6.48 -17.47
C LEU A 43 0.80 -5.86 -16.07
N ALA A 44 1.02 -6.64 -15.01
CA ALA A 44 0.99 -6.14 -13.64
C ALA A 44 2.06 -5.08 -13.42
N VAL A 45 3.33 -5.35 -13.79
CA VAL A 45 4.44 -4.38 -13.70
C VAL A 45 4.14 -3.12 -14.50
N LYS A 46 3.61 -3.25 -15.72
CA LYS A 46 3.22 -2.10 -16.56
C LYS A 46 2.15 -1.25 -15.88
N ASN A 47 1.09 -1.87 -15.34
CA ASN A 47 0.00 -1.16 -14.69
C ASN A 47 0.46 -0.49 -13.38
N ILE A 48 1.29 -1.15 -12.58
CA ILE A 48 1.89 -0.53 -11.38
C ILE A 48 2.75 0.68 -11.79
N ASN A 49 3.59 0.54 -12.81
CA ASN A 49 4.46 1.62 -13.26
C ASN A 49 3.73 2.83 -13.87
N THR A 50 2.54 2.63 -14.45
CA THR A 50 1.82 3.69 -15.18
C THR A 50 0.60 4.22 -14.43
N LEU A 51 -0.15 3.34 -13.77
CA LEU A 51 -1.38 3.64 -13.03
C LEU A 51 -1.13 3.78 -11.52
N GLY A 52 -0.12 3.06 -11.00
CA GLY A 52 0.17 2.96 -9.58
C GLY A 52 -0.45 1.74 -8.91
N TYR A 53 -1.25 0.96 -9.64
CA TYR A 53 -1.86 -0.26 -9.12
C TYR A 53 -2.20 -1.27 -10.22
N HIS A 54 -2.41 -2.52 -9.82
CA HIS A 54 -2.94 -3.62 -10.64
C HIS A 54 -3.88 -4.48 -9.79
N ILE A 55 -4.98 -4.95 -10.37
CA ILE A 55 -6.02 -5.72 -9.67
C ILE A 55 -6.16 -7.06 -10.36
N ILE A 56 -6.17 -8.14 -9.57
CA ILE A 56 -6.35 -9.51 -10.04
C ILE A 56 -7.55 -10.12 -9.30
N PRO A 57 -8.73 -10.21 -9.93
CA PRO A 57 -9.87 -10.88 -9.33
C PRO A 57 -9.60 -12.38 -9.23
N ASN A 58 -10.25 -13.05 -8.27
CA ASN A 58 -10.20 -14.51 -8.09
C ASN A 58 -8.77 -15.08 -7.97
N PHE A 59 -7.84 -14.32 -7.38
CA PHE A 59 -6.48 -14.78 -7.13
C PHE A 59 -6.42 -15.88 -6.07
N CYS A 60 -7.28 -15.78 -5.05
CA CYS A 60 -7.46 -16.80 -4.02
C CYS A 60 -8.92 -17.33 -4.07
N SER A 61 -9.13 -18.61 -3.76
CA SER A 61 -10.49 -19.16 -3.69
C SER A 61 -11.21 -18.66 -2.44
N ALA A 62 -12.54 -18.54 -2.52
CA ALA A 62 -13.36 -18.16 -1.37
C ALA A 62 -13.15 -19.09 -0.15
N GLN A 63 -13.05 -20.40 -0.40
CA GLN A 63 -12.79 -21.40 0.65
C GLN A 63 -11.45 -21.17 1.36
N LYS A 64 -10.41 -20.85 0.60
CA LYS A 64 -9.10 -20.55 1.18
C LYS A 64 -9.10 -19.22 1.92
N CYS A 65 -9.83 -18.23 1.42
CA CYS A 65 -10.00 -16.97 2.12
C CYS A 65 -10.71 -17.15 3.48
N GLU A 66 -11.72 -18.00 3.54
CA GLU A 66 -12.43 -18.35 4.79
C GLU A 66 -11.50 -19.04 5.79
N ALA A 67 -10.71 -20.03 5.34
CA ALA A 67 -9.70 -20.67 6.18
C ALA A 67 -8.65 -19.67 6.72
N ILE A 68 -8.24 -18.69 5.90
CA ILE A 68 -7.33 -17.63 6.35
C ILE A 68 -8.01 -16.73 7.39
N ILE A 69 -9.30 -16.42 7.25
CA ILE A 69 -10.04 -15.63 8.26
C ILE A 69 -10.10 -16.36 9.60
N GLU A 70 -10.37 -17.67 9.60
CA GLU A 70 -10.36 -18.49 10.81
C GLU A 70 -8.98 -18.45 11.49
N GLU A 71 -7.92 -18.60 10.70
CA GLU A 71 -6.53 -18.49 11.18
C GLU A 71 -6.24 -17.09 11.75
N ILE A 72 -6.66 -16.01 11.08
CA ILE A 72 -6.51 -14.64 11.58
C ILE A 72 -7.19 -14.48 12.95
N ASN A 73 -8.42 -14.97 13.08
CA ASN A 73 -9.17 -14.85 14.33
C ASN A 73 -8.47 -15.60 15.48
N LYS A 74 -7.94 -16.78 15.22
CA LYS A 74 -7.14 -17.54 16.19
C LYS A 74 -5.87 -16.78 16.56
N LEU A 75 -5.10 -16.32 15.57
CA LEU A 75 -3.85 -15.58 15.81
C LEU A 75 -4.09 -14.26 16.56
N HIS A 76 -5.19 -13.55 16.29
CA HIS A 76 -5.55 -12.33 17.00
C HIS A 76 -5.91 -12.59 18.48
N GLN A 77 -6.40 -13.79 18.80
CA GLN A 77 -6.61 -14.21 20.18
C GLN A 77 -5.29 -14.61 20.84
N ASP A 78 -4.51 -15.47 20.19
CA ASP A 78 -3.25 -16.01 20.71
C ASP A 78 -2.19 -14.92 20.94
N TYR A 79 -2.15 -13.90 20.06
CA TYR A 79 -1.19 -12.79 20.08
C TYR A 79 -1.85 -11.45 20.40
N ARG A 80 -2.91 -11.44 21.21
CA ARG A 80 -3.67 -10.23 21.56
C ARG A 80 -2.82 -9.10 22.13
N ASN A 81 -1.75 -9.42 22.85
CA ASN A 81 -0.80 -8.43 23.41
C ASN A 81 0.14 -7.80 22.36
N LYS A 82 0.19 -8.37 21.15
CA LYS A 82 0.97 -7.87 20.00
C LYS A 82 0.09 -7.24 18.92
N LEU A 83 -1.24 -7.20 19.14
CA LEU A 83 -2.14 -6.55 18.21
C LEU A 83 -1.92 -5.03 18.22
N TYR A 84 -1.68 -4.48 17.03
CA TYR A 84 -1.93 -3.07 16.80
C TYR A 84 -3.44 -2.84 16.73
N VAL A 85 -3.89 -1.79 17.41
CA VAL A 85 -5.28 -1.33 17.35
C VAL A 85 -5.25 0.18 17.16
N ASP A 86 -5.98 0.68 16.16
CA ASP A 86 -6.07 2.13 15.93
C ASP A 86 -6.85 2.84 17.06
N ASN A 87 -6.80 4.17 17.06
CA ASN A 87 -7.42 4.99 18.13
C ASN A 87 -8.94 4.77 18.27
N THR A 88 -9.63 4.34 17.20
CA THR A 88 -11.08 4.09 17.23
C THR A 88 -11.43 2.63 17.51
N ALA A 89 -10.43 1.75 17.66
CA ALA A 89 -10.59 0.30 17.73
C ALA A 89 -11.41 -0.28 16.56
N SER A 90 -11.18 0.30 15.38
CA SER A 90 -11.77 -0.09 14.09
C SER A 90 -10.83 -0.96 13.26
N ASP A 91 -9.51 -0.85 13.40
CA ASP A 91 -8.51 -1.54 12.59
C ASP A 91 -7.54 -2.31 13.50
N HIS A 92 -7.63 -3.64 13.44
CA HIS A 92 -6.85 -4.57 14.24
C HIS A 92 -5.83 -5.27 13.35
N ARG A 93 -4.55 -5.22 13.73
CA ARG A 93 -3.47 -5.73 12.89
C ARG A 93 -2.46 -6.53 13.67
N LEU A 94 -1.97 -7.59 13.03
CA LEU A 94 -0.85 -8.39 13.51
C LEU A 94 0.20 -8.48 12.40
N PHE A 95 1.44 -8.14 12.72
CA PHE A 95 2.56 -8.06 11.79
C PHE A 95 3.46 -9.28 11.91
N GLY A 96 4.06 -9.74 10.80
CA GLY A 96 4.99 -10.87 10.80
C GLY A 96 4.32 -12.24 10.81
N VAL A 97 3.02 -12.32 10.50
CA VAL A 97 2.25 -13.57 10.61
C VAL A 97 2.74 -14.69 9.70
N ASN A 98 3.47 -14.38 8.62
CA ASN A 98 4.09 -15.38 7.76
C ASN A 98 5.17 -16.22 8.46
N ARG A 99 5.66 -15.80 9.63
CA ARG A 99 6.63 -16.57 10.42
C ARG A 99 5.97 -17.65 11.28
N ILE A 100 4.68 -17.50 11.56
CA ILE A 100 3.96 -18.34 12.52
C ILE A 100 2.74 -19.05 11.91
N SER A 101 2.37 -18.73 10.67
CA SER A 101 1.27 -19.38 9.95
C SER A 101 1.71 -19.81 8.56
N ALA A 102 1.83 -21.13 8.34
CA ALA A 102 2.19 -21.70 7.06
C ALA A 102 1.14 -21.39 5.97
N LEU A 103 -0.15 -21.32 6.35
CA LEU A 103 -1.25 -20.97 5.45
C LEU A 103 -1.11 -19.54 4.91
N ILE A 104 -0.73 -18.59 5.78
CA ILE A 104 -0.53 -17.19 5.40
C ILE A 104 0.81 -16.98 4.69
N ASP A 105 1.85 -17.74 5.06
CA ASP A 105 3.18 -17.67 4.41
C ASP A 105 3.11 -18.00 2.91
N GLU A 106 2.09 -18.71 2.43
CA GLU A 106 1.89 -18.94 0.98
C GLU A 106 1.78 -17.66 0.14
N PHE A 107 1.48 -16.51 0.75
CA PHE A 107 1.41 -15.22 0.08
C PHE A 107 2.68 -14.37 0.25
N SER A 108 3.65 -14.85 1.02
CA SER A 108 4.94 -14.20 1.20
C SER A 108 5.73 -14.18 -0.12
N PHE A 109 6.64 -13.22 -0.30
CA PHE A 109 7.47 -13.17 -1.50
C PHE A 109 8.36 -14.41 -1.64
N GLN A 110 8.68 -15.08 -0.54
CA GLN A 110 9.49 -16.29 -0.55
C GLN A 110 8.73 -17.53 -1.02
N LYS A 111 7.40 -17.57 -0.89
CA LYS A 111 6.57 -18.72 -1.29
C LYS A 111 5.76 -18.47 -2.56
N ASN A 112 5.45 -17.21 -2.87
CA ASN A 112 4.63 -16.85 -4.02
C ASN A 112 5.47 -16.29 -5.18
N THR A 113 5.88 -17.15 -6.10
CA THR A 113 6.73 -16.76 -7.25
C THR A 113 6.11 -15.65 -8.09
N PHE A 114 4.79 -15.68 -8.32
CA PHE A 114 4.10 -14.67 -9.12
C PHE A 114 4.19 -13.27 -8.48
N ILE A 115 3.85 -13.16 -7.19
CA ILE A 115 3.94 -11.90 -6.44
C ILE A 115 5.40 -11.44 -6.36
N ASN A 116 6.32 -12.36 -6.10
CA ASN A 116 7.75 -12.07 -5.98
C ASN A 116 8.34 -11.52 -7.27
N ASN A 117 8.03 -12.14 -8.42
CA ASN A 117 8.52 -11.70 -9.72
C ASN A 117 8.06 -10.28 -10.06
N ILE A 118 6.78 -9.97 -9.84
CA ILE A 118 6.25 -8.62 -10.05
C ILE A 118 6.95 -7.61 -9.14
N THR A 119 7.11 -7.97 -7.86
CA THR A 119 7.71 -7.10 -6.85
C THR A 119 9.18 -6.82 -7.16
N ARG A 120 9.97 -7.88 -7.41
CA ARG A 120 11.39 -7.80 -7.80
C ARG A 120 11.60 -7.00 -9.08
N ALA A 121 10.75 -7.21 -10.10
CA ALA A 121 10.83 -6.48 -11.35
C ALA A 121 10.50 -4.99 -11.16
N THR A 122 9.57 -4.67 -10.27
CA THR A 122 9.21 -3.28 -9.98
C THR A 122 10.31 -2.55 -9.20
N TYR A 123 10.99 -3.25 -8.29
CA TYR A 123 12.10 -2.70 -7.52
C TYR A 123 13.47 -2.81 -8.18
N GLN A 124 13.56 -3.56 -9.28
CA GLN A 124 14.82 -3.95 -9.91
C GLN A 124 15.78 -4.59 -8.88
N THR A 125 15.32 -5.63 -8.15
CA THR A 125 16.12 -6.33 -7.11
C THR A 125 16.15 -7.85 -7.30
N ASP A 126 17.26 -8.50 -6.95
CA ASP A 126 17.43 -9.96 -7.05
C ASP A 126 16.73 -10.70 -5.93
N THR A 127 16.73 -10.14 -4.73
CA THR A 127 16.05 -10.71 -3.56
C THR A 127 15.21 -9.64 -2.90
N ILE A 128 14.11 -10.11 -2.30
CA ILE A 128 13.26 -9.27 -1.46
C ILE A 128 12.54 -10.13 -0.43
N SER A 129 12.71 -9.80 0.84
CA SER A 129 12.01 -10.42 1.94
C SER A 129 10.68 -9.74 2.17
N SER A 130 9.73 -10.52 2.70
CA SER A 130 8.40 -10.02 3.04
C SER A 130 8.08 -10.03 4.53
N LEU A 131 7.26 -9.06 4.91
CA LEU A 131 6.48 -9.06 6.14
C LEU A 131 5.01 -9.15 5.76
N VAL A 132 4.30 -10.15 6.26
CA VAL A 132 2.86 -10.24 6.07
C VAL A 132 2.16 -9.69 7.30
N MET A 133 1.20 -8.80 7.06
CA MET A 133 0.35 -8.17 8.05
C MET A 133 -1.09 -8.62 7.81
N THR A 134 -1.77 -9.00 8.87
CA THR A 134 -3.23 -9.21 8.87
C THR A 134 -3.93 -7.90 9.20
N ALA A 135 -5.09 -7.67 8.62
CA ALA A 135 -5.96 -6.56 8.99
C ALA A 135 -7.40 -7.07 9.15
N HIS A 136 -7.99 -6.78 10.31
CA HIS A 136 -9.40 -6.98 10.59
C HIS A 136 -10.04 -5.63 10.93
N LEU A 137 -10.82 -5.12 9.98
CA LEU A 137 -11.58 -3.89 10.15
C LEU A 137 -13.00 -4.18 10.62
N ILE A 138 -13.45 -3.43 11.62
CA ILE A 138 -14.82 -3.44 12.12
C ILE A 138 -15.40 -2.03 12.13
N THR A 139 -16.70 -1.93 11.91
CA THR A 139 -17.40 -0.64 11.89
C THR A 139 -17.33 0.04 13.25
N LYS A 140 -16.75 1.25 13.29
CA LYS A 140 -16.74 2.14 14.45
C LYS A 140 -17.02 3.57 14.03
N PRO A 141 -17.72 4.38 14.85
CA PRO A 141 -17.86 5.81 14.59
C PRO A 141 -16.49 6.47 14.40
N GLU A 142 -16.43 7.48 13.53
CA GLU A 142 -15.25 8.34 13.32
C GLU A 142 -13.97 7.63 12.85
N ASN A 143 -14.05 6.36 12.46
CA ASN A 143 -12.91 5.65 11.89
C ASN A 143 -12.42 6.36 10.62
N LEU A 144 -11.10 6.51 10.49
CA LEU A 144 -10.47 7.10 9.30
C LEU A 144 -10.22 6.06 8.20
N GLY A 145 -10.71 4.83 8.40
CA GLY A 145 -10.38 3.67 7.60
C GLY A 145 -8.93 3.21 7.79
N SER A 146 -8.60 2.13 7.08
CA SER A 146 -7.29 1.49 7.25
C SER A 146 -6.15 2.41 6.84
N GLY A 147 -5.16 2.53 7.73
CA GLY A 147 -3.97 3.34 7.54
C GLY A 147 -4.13 4.76 8.07
N GLY A 148 -5.29 5.13 8.64
CA GLY A 148 -5.50 6.42 9.28
C GLY A 148 -5.71 7.57 8.29
N GLY A 149 -6.59 7.39 7.31
CA GLY A 149 -6.91 8.40 6.30
C GLY A 149 -5.96 8.43 5.10
N TRP A 150 -5.95 9.55 4.37
CA TRP A 150 -5.15 9.69 3.14
C TRP A 150 -3.66 9.83 3.44
N HIS A 151 -2.85 9.01 2.78
CA HIS A 151 -1.41 9.00 2.99
C HIS A 151 -0.64 8.50 1.78
N ARG A 152 0.67 8.71 1.85
CA ARG A 152 1.69 7.89 1.18
C ARG A 152 2.43 7.15 2.28
N ASP A 153 2.83 5.92 2.05
CA ASP A 153 3.77 5.29 2.99
C ASP A 153 5.14 5.96 2.87
N ARG A 154 5.52 6.31 1.63
CA ARG A 154 6.74 7.04 1.31
C ARG A 154 6.52 8.08 0.24
N ALA A 155 7.20 9.22 0.36
CA ALA A 155 7.26 10.21 -0.71
C ALA A 155 8.53 10.04 -1.55
N GLU A 156 9.60 9.56 -0.93
CA GLU A 156 10.97 9.56 -1.45
C GLU A 156 11.24 8.40 -2.40
N SER A 157 10.65 7.23 -2.17
CA SER A 157 10.93 6.02 -2.96
C SER A 157 9.67 5.19 -3.20
N ARG A 158 9.74 4.28 -4.16
CA ARG A 158 8.66 3.32 -4.42
C ARG A 158 8.46 2.40 -3.22
N GLU A 159 7.21 2.01 -2.97
CA GLU A 159 6.88 0.98 -1.99
C GLU A 159 5.75 0.10 -2.51
N ILE A 160 6.02 -1.17 -2.82
CA ILE A 160 5.01 -2.07 -3.35
C ILE A 160 4.27 -2.73 -2.20
N LYS A 161 2.98 -2.45 -2.12
CA LYS A 161 2.03 -3.14 -1.25
C LYS A 161 1.27 -4.17 -2.07
N VAL A 162 1.17 -5.37 -1.53
CA VAL A 162 0.35 -6.45 -2.08
C VAL A 162 -0.73 -6.79 -1.07
N MET A 163 -1.97 -6.46 -1.40
CA MET A 163 -3.11 -6.62 -0.50
C MET A 163 -4.10 -7.64 -1.06
N LEU A 164 -4.48 -8.63 -0.26
CA LEU A 164 -5.49 -9.64 -0.62
C LEU A 164 -6.75 -9.40 0.20
N TYR A 165 -7.89 -9.19 -0.45
CA TYR A 165 -9.18 -9.22 0.24
C TYR A 165 -9.58 -10.65 0.57
N LEU A 166 -9.97 -10.90 1.82
CA LEU A 166 -10.37 -12.23 2.30
C LEU A 166 -11.89 -12.39 2.40
N ASN A 167 -12.64 -11.30 2.33
CA ASN A 167 -14.08 -11.31 2.19
C ASN A 167 -14.51 -10.35 1.06
N ASP A 168 -15.77 -10.40 0.68
CA ASP A 168 -16.33 -9.45 -0.28
C ASP A 168 -16.20 -8.02 0.24
N VAL A 169 -15.62 -7.15 -0.59
CA VAL A 169 -15.40 -5.73 -0.30
C VAL A 169 -16.18 -4.87 -1.28
N SER A 170 -16.89 -3.89 -0.73
CA SER A 170 -17.65 -2.86 -1.45
C SER A 170 -17.48 -1.54 -0.71
N GLU A 171 -18.03 -0.44 -1.24
CA GLU A 171 -18.04 0.87 -0.58
C GLU A 171 -18.62 0.87 0.86
N LYS A 172 -19.33 -0.17 1.26
CA LYS A 172 -19.87 -0.28 2.62
C LYS A 172 -18.83 -0.66 3.65
N ASN A 173 -17.92 -1.57 3.32
CA ASN A 173 -16.96 -2.15 4.27
C ASN A 173 -15.51 -1.68 4.05
N GLY A 174 -15.33 -0.51 3.44
CA GLY A 174 -14.06 0.19 3.40
C GLY A 174 -13.07 -0.35 2.35
N PRO A 175 -13.32 -0.18 1.04
CA PRO A 175 -12.38 -0.58 -0.01
C PRO A 175 -11.11 0.27 0.04
N TYR A 176 -10.04 -0.25 -0.55
CA TYR A 176 -8.84 0.52 -0.82
C TYR A 176 -9.11 1.58 -1.89
N GLN A 177 -8.57 2.78 -1.68
CA GLN A 177 -8.70 3.90 -2.59
C GLN A 177 -7.33 4.42 -2.97
N TYR A 178 -7.16 4.78 -4.23
CA TYR A 178 -5.89 5.21 -4.79
C TYR A 178 -6.12 6.33 -5.82
N TYR A 179 -5.30 7.39 -5.78
CA TYR A 179 -5.27 8.38 -6.84
C TYR A 179 -4.28 7.96 -7.92
N LYS A 180 -4.82 7.52 -9.07
CA LYS A 180 -4.05 7.03 -10.21
C LYS A 180 -2.92 7.99 -10.59
N GLY A 181 -1.72 7.45 -10.77
CA GLY A 181 -0.54 8.18 -11.26
C GLY A 181 0.10 9.12 -10.24
N THR A 182 -0.39 9.21 -9.01
CA THR A 182 0.17 10.13 -8.00
C THR A 182 1.51 9.66 -7.43
N HIS A 183 1.90 8.40 -7.64
CA HIS A 183 3.24 7.87 -7.36
C HIS A 183 4.31 8.36 -8.34
N LEU A 184 3.91 8.87 -9.51
CA LEU A 184 4.85 9.27 -10.55
C LEU A 184 5.64 10.52 -10.13
N PRO A 185 6.93 10.61 -10.49
CA PRO A 185 7.77 11.78 -10.23
C PRO A 185 7.14 13.11 -10.68
N LYS A 186 6.55 13.12 -11.88
CA LYS A 186 5.88 14.29 -12.44
C LYS A 186 4.71 14.74 -11.55
N SER A 187 3.94 13.81 -11.01
CA SER A 187 2.79 14.10 -10.15
C SER A 187 3.20 14.62 -8.78
N ILE A 188 4.34 14.18 -8.26
CA ILE A 188 4.92 14.71 -7.01
C ILE A 188 5.37 16.14 -7.23
N LEU A 189 6.09 16.40 -8.33
CA LEU A 189 6.54 17.75 -8.69
C LEU A 189 5.35 18.70 -8.92
N SER A 190 4.34 18.29 -9.69
CA SER A 190 3.13 19.09 -9.89
C SER A 190 2.33 19.27 -8.59
N GLY A 191 2.34 18.27 -7.70
CA GLY A 191 1.75 18.40 -6.37
C GLY A 191 2.40 19.52 -5.55
N VAL A 192 3.72 19.66 -5.62
CA VAL A 192 4.45 20.76 -4.96
C VAL A 192 4.15 22.11 -5.62
N ILE A 193 4.23 22.19 -6.95
CA ILE A 193 4.11 23.45 -7.70
C ILE A 193 2.66 23.95 -7.76
N ASP A 194 1.73 23.07 -8.13
CA ASP A 194 0.36 23.44 -8.48
C ASP A 194 -0.60 23.31 -7.28
N LEU A 195 -0.36 22.33 -6.40
CA LEU A 195 -1.23 22.05 -5.25
C LEU A 195 -0.66 22.53 -3.92
N GLY A 196 0.58 23.02 -3.91
CA GLY A 196 1.25 23.50 -2.69
C GLY A 196 1.48 22.40 -1.64
N PHE A 197 1.58 21.14 -2.06
CA PHE A 197 1.99 20.04 -1.17
C PHE A 197 3.46 20.18 -0.78
N ASN A 198 3.85 19.56 0.34
CA ASN A 198 5.26 19.38 0.64
C ASN A 198 5.82 18.17 -0.11
N GLN A 199 7.08 18.23 -0.51
CA GLN A 199 7.78 17.17 -1.26
C GLN A 199 7.86 15.85 -0.49
N ASN A 200 7.87 15.91 0.85
CA ASN A 200 7.93 14.78 1.78
C ASN A 200 6.62 14.63 2.57
N GLN A 201 5.50 15.06 1.99
CA GLN A 201 4.21 14.96 2.66
C GLN A 201 3.71 13.52 2.67
N TYR A 202 3.60 12.94 3.86
CA TYR A 202 3.07 11.58 4.05
C TYR A 202 1.58 11.54 4.36
N ARG A 203 1.01 12.61 4.90
CA ARG A 203 -0.40 12.67 5.33
C ARG A 203 -1.14 13.79 4.60
N TYR A 204 -2.38 13.51 4.21
CA TYR A 204 -3.23 14.44 3.50
C TYR A 204 -4.58 14.55 4.19
N THR A 205 -5.04 15.77 4.38
CA THR A 205 -6.39 16.05 4.81
C THR A 205 -7.37 15.88 3.64
N GLN A 206 -8.65 15.76 3.97
CA GLN A 206 -9.71 15.67 2.96
C GLN A 206 -9.70 16.90 2.01
N LYS A 207 -9.53 18.11 2.56
CA LYS A 207 -9.41 19.35 1.76
C LYS A 207 -8.23 19.33 0.81
N GLU A 208 -7.13 18.67 1.18
CA GLU A 208 -5.94 18.61 0.33
C GLU A 208 -6.14 17.67 -0.85
N VAL A 209 -6.68 16.47 -0.61
CA VAL A 209 -6.94 15.52 -1.70
C VAL A 209 -8.05 15.97 -2.63
N GLU A 210 -9.00 16.79 -2.16
CA GLU A 210 -10.04 17.42 -2.98
C GLU A 210 -9.48 18.35 -4.06
N ARG A 211 -8.24 18.85 -3.88
CA ARG A 211 -7.53 19.66 -4.89
C ARG A 211 -6.92 18.82 -6.01
N ILE A 212 -6.79 17.50 -5.82
CA ILE A 212 -6.36 16.57 -6.86
C ILE A 212 -7.53 16.38 -7.83
N ASP A 213 -7.25 16.09 -9.09
CA ASP A 213 -8.30 15.71 -10.05
C ASP A 213 -9.04 14.44 -9.57
N GLN A 214 -10.30 14.59 -9.16
CA GLN A 214 -11.10 13.48 -8.63
C GLN A 214 -11.39 12.39 -9.67
N ARG A 215 -11.20 12.65 -10.97
CA ARG A 215 -11.29 11.61 -12.02
C ARG A 215 -10.18 10.56 -11.90
N LEU A 216 -9.09 10.89 -11.21
CA LEU A 216 -7.98 9.98 -10.92
C LEU A 216 -8.28 9.07 -9.72
N LEU A 217 -9.26 9.41 -8.88
CA LEU A 217 -9.63 8.58 -7.75
C LEU A 217 -10.20 7.25 -8.23
N ARG A 218 -9.67 6.17 -7.67
CA ARG A 218 -10.16 4.82 -7.91
C ARG A 218 -10.45 4.16 -6.58
N THR A 219 -11.71 3.75 -6.45
CA THR A 219 -12.19 2.88 -5.38
C THR A 219 -12.09 1.44 -5.87
N ILE A 220 -11.40 0.59 -5.13
CA ILE A 220 -11.11 -0.79 -5.54
C ILE A 220 -11.94 -1.72 -4.66
N ASP A 221 -13.17 -1.98 -5.09
CA ASP A 221 -14.01 -3.07 -4.59
C ASP A 221 -13.59 -4.41 -5.22
N GLY A 222 -14.08 -5.52 -4.66
CA GLY A 222 -13.73 -6.84 -5.15
C GLY A 222 -14.32 -7.96 -4.30
N LYS A 223 -14.48 -9.13 -4.91
CA LYS A 223 -14.90 -10.35 -4.21
C LYS A 223 -13.77 -10.89 -3.33
N ALA A 224 -14.11 -11.75 -2.37
CA ALA A 224 -13.13 -12.53 -1.63
C ALA A 224 -12.10 -13.16 -2.59
N GLY A 225 -10.82 -13.02 -2.27
CA GLY A 225 -9.71 -13.48 -3.09
C GLY A 225 -9.23 -12.51 -4.16
N THR A 226 -9.73 -11.27 -4.19
CA THR A 226 -9.20 -10.21 -5.07
C THR A 226 -7.84 -9.72 -4.54
N LEU A 227 -6.82 -9.78 -5.38
CA LEU A 227 -5.48 -9.26 -5.09
C LEU A 227 -5.32 -7.84 -5.68
N VAL A 228 -4.78 -6.93 -4.89
CA VAL A 228 -4.45 -5.55 -5.26
C VAL A 228 -2.96 -5.34 -5.05
N LEU A 229 -2.23 -5.10 -6.12
CA LEU A 229 -0.83 -4.67 -6.06
C LEU A 229 -0.80 -3.16 -6.28
N SER A 230 -0.07 -2.41 -5.47
CA SER A 230 -0.01 -0.95 -5.56
C SER A 230 1.36 -0.39 -5.22
N ASP A 231 1.77 0.66 -5.92
CA ASP A 231 2.88 1.50 -5.51
C ASP A 231 2.38 2.53 -4.51
N ALA A 232 2.58 2.20 -3.25
CA ALA A 232 2.15 2.93 -2.07
C ALA A 232 2.93 4.24 -1.86
N ARG A 233 3.87 4.55 -2.76
CA ARG A 233 4.33 5.92 -2.97
C ARG A 233 3.20 6.85 -3.37
N GLY A 234 2.17 6.38 -4.08
CA GLY A 234 1.02 7.20 -4.47
C GLY A 234 0.08 7.50 -3.31
N ILE A 235 -0.79 8.51 -3.47
CA ILE A 235 -1.76 8.92 -2.45
C ILE A 235 -2.90 7.90 -2.40
N HIS A 236 -3.10 7.30 -1.23
CA HIS A 236 -4.03 6.21 -1.03
C HIS A 236 -4.60 6.17 0.39
N ARG A 237 -5.62 5.33 0.60
CA ARG A 237 -6.15 4.97 1.93
C ARG A 237 -6.95 3.68 1.89
N GLY A 238 -7.18 3.05 3.04
CA GLY A 238 -8.40 2.26 3.22
C GLY A 238 -9.56 3.22 3.51
N MET A 239 -10.63 3.16 2.72
CA MET A 239 -11.80 4.00 2.95
C MET A 239 -12.41 3.69 4.32
N PRO A 240 -12.96 4.69 5.03
CA PRO A 240 -13.71 4.46 6.26
C PRO A 240 -14.77 3.38 6.09
N ILE A 241 -14.80 2.45 7.04
CA ILE A 241 -15.79 1.37 7.08
C ILE A 241 -17.12 1.93 7.63
N LYS A 242 -18.22 1.66 6.92
CA LYS A 242 -19.57 2.15 7.26
C LYS A 242 -20.46 1.04 7.81
N GLU A 243 -20.31 -0.19 7.29
CA GLU A 243 -21.09 -1.36 7.69
C GLU A 243 -20.21 -2.63 7.64
N GLY A 244 -20.52 -3.58 8.53
CA GLY A 244 -19.89 -4.90 8.54
C GLY A 244 -18.42 -4.90 8.95
N GLN A 245 -17.64 -5.72 8.24
CA GLN A 245 -16.22 -5.96 8.49
C GLN A 245 -15.43 -6.20 7.19
N ARG A 246 -14.11 -6.03 7.25
CA ARG A 246 -13.19 -6.34 6.16
C ARG A 246 -11.93 -7.03 6.69
N TYR A 247 -11.66 -8.21 6.16
CA TYR A 247 -10.42 -8.94 6.39
C TYR A 247 -9.51 -8.79 5.16
N ALA A 248 -8.24 -8.53 5.42
CA ALA A 248 -7.23 -8.50 4.37
C ALA A 248 -5.88 -9.00 4.88
N LEU A 249 -5.07 -9.53 3.96
CA LEU A 249 -3.63 -9.64 4.14
C LEU A 249 -2.95 -8.48 3.41
N THR A 250 -1.86 -7.96 3.95
CA THR A 250 -0.95 -7.05 3.25
C THR A 250 0.47 -7.56 3.36
N VAL A 251 1.15 -7.70 2.23
CA VAL A 251 2.54 -8.12 2.14
C VAL A 251 3.39 -6.89 1.83
N TYR A 252 4.36 -6.63 2.70
CA TYR A 252 5.32 -5.54 2.62
C TYR A 252 6.70 -6.05 2.27
N SER A 253 7.50 -5.23 1.60
CA SER A 253 8.93 -5.48 1.40
C SER A 253 9.76 -5.05 2.62
N LEU A 254 10.53 -5.97 3.19
CA LEU A 254 11.41 -5.72 4.34
C LEU A 254 12.80 -5.22 3.94
N ASP A 255 13.40 -5.80 2.90
CA ASP A 255 14.84 -5.63 2.63
C ASP A 255 15.23 -4.22 2.19
N LEU A 256 14.26 -3.41 1.82
CA LEU A 256 14.52 -2.07 1.34
C LEU A 256 14.62 -1.07 2.49
N TYR A 257 14.11 -1.39 3.70
CA TYR A 257 13.93 -0.41 4.75
C TYR A 257 13.96 -1.00 6.17
N LYS A 258 14.44 -0.20 7.13
CA LYS A 258 14.21 -0.48 8.55
C LYS A 258 12.71 -0.38 8.83
N LEU A 259 12.15 -1.39 9.50
CA LEU A 259 10.79 -1.30 10.01
C LEU A 259 10.72 -0.17 11.05
N PRO A 260 9.59 0.57 11.14
CA PRO A 260 9.38 1.46 12.27
C PRO A 260 9.51 0.67 13.58
N ASP A 261 10.14 1.25 14.61
CA ASP A 261 10.41 0.53 15.87
C ASP A 261 9.12 -0.07 16.48
N HIS A 262 8.00 0.66 16.38
CA HIS A 262 6.69 0.16 16.83
C HIS A 262 6.18 -1.06 16.05
N VAL A 263 6.58 -1.26 14.79
CA VAL A 263 6.24 -2.47 14.02
C VAL A 263 7.18 -3.62 14.40
N GLU A 264 8.47 -3.35 14.66
CA GLU A 264 9.40 -4.37 15.14
C GLU A 264 8.93 -4.97 16.48
N ASP A 265 8.51 -4.11 17.42
CA ASP A 265 8.02 -4.54 18.74
C ASP A 265 6.71 -5.35 18.68
N LEU A 266 5.87 -5.07 17.68
CA LEU A 266 4.57 -5.72 17.47
C LEU A 266 4.65 -6.93 16.54
N SER A 267 5.78 -7.15 15.87
CA SER A 267 5.95 -8.28 14.98
C SER A 267 6.08 -9.58 15.77
N VAL A 268 5.41 -10.62 15.27
CA VAL A 268 5.52 -12.00 15.78
C VAL A 268 6.63 -12.79 15.09
#